data_AF-A0A960F6B9-F1
#
_entry.id   AF-A0A960F6B9-F1
#
_cell.length_a   1.000
_cell.length_b   1.000
_cell.length_c   1.000
_cell.angle_alpha   90.00
_cell.angle_beta   90.00
_cell.angle_gamma   90.00
#
_symmetry.space_group_name_H-M   'P 1'
#
loop_
_entity.id
_entity.type
_entity.pdbx_description
1 polymer ?
#
loop_
_entity_poly.entity_id
_entity_poly.type
_entity_poly.pdbx_seq_one_letter_code
_entity_poly.pdbx_strand_id
1 'polypeptide(L)'
;MPTTSELAARHLWMHFTKLGAYAAHEVPVITRGEGCYVEDAHGKRYLDGLSGLFTVQVGHGRAELAEAARAQAETLAYFPVWSFAHEPAATLAHRLAEYAPGDLNRVFFTPSGGDAVESAIKFARQYWKLRGQPMKHKVMSRYLAYHGTSMGALSLTGVPSIKAPFEPLVPGAVKVQTPYRYRCN
;
A
#
# COMPACT_ATOMS: atom_id res chain seq x y z
N MET A 1 10.01 23.07 -24.47
CA MET A 1 8.99 22.20 -23.85
C MET A 1 9.05 22.44 -22.35
N PRO A 2 7.92 22.37 -21.60
CA PRO A 2 7.95 22.51 -20.15
C PRO A 2 8.80 21.39 -19.52
N THR A 3 9.45 21.70 -18.40
CA THR A 3 10.21 20.71 -17.61
C THR A 3 9.26 19.72 -16.92
N THR A 4 9.78 18.56 -16.51
CA THR A 4 9.00 17.58 -15.72
C THR A 4 8.45 18.19 -14.43
N SER A 5 9.21 19.08 -13.79
CA SER A 5 8.79 19.79 -12.57
C SER A 5 7.60 20.71 -12.85
N GLU A 6 7.63 21.48 -13.95
CA GLU A 6 6.51 22.33 -14.37
C GLU A 6 5.27 21.53 -14.74
N LEU A 7 5.46 20.39 -15.43
CA LEU A 7 4.36 19.48 -15.75
C LEU A 7 3.72 18.90 -14.48
N ALA A 8 4.55 18.45 -13.52
CA ALA A 8 4.06 17.94 -12.25
C ALA A 8 3.31 19.02 -11.45
N ALA A 9 3.86 20.23 -11.35
CA ALA A 9 3.23 21.35 -10.66
C ALA A 9 1.85 21.71 -11.23
N ARG A 10 1.69 21.60 -12.56
CA ARG A 10 0.43 21.95 -13.25
C ARG A 10 -0.59 20.82 -13.31
N HIS A 11 -0.13 19.56 -13.37
CA HIS A 11 -1.00 18.45 -13.79
C HIS A 11 -0.98 17.25 -12.86
N LEU A 12 -0.07 17.17 -11.89
CA LEU A 12 0.03 16.02 -10.99
C LEU A 12 -0.52 16.31 -9.60
N TRP A 13 -1.60 15.62 -9.24
CA TRP A 13 -2.13 15.63 -7.87
C TRP A 13 -1.36 14.64 -6.98
N MET A 14 -0.30 15.12 -6.34
CA MET A 14 0.55 14.28 -5.50
C MET A 14 -0.14 13.83 -4.20
N HIS A 15 0.05 12.57 -3.84
CA HIS A 15 -0.48 11.99 -2.60
C HIS A 15 0.18 12.63 -1.38
N PHE A 16 -0.59 12.83 -0.29
CA PHE A 16 -0.11 13.34 1.00
C PHE A 16 0.71 14.64 0.92
N THR A 17 0.47 15.46 -0.10
CA THR A 17 1.29 16.62 -0.40
C THR A 17 0.48 17.91 -0.30
N LYS A 18 1.00 18.91 0.40
CA LYS A 18 0.46 20.28 0.38
C LYS A 18 0.88 20.93 -0.95
N LEU A 19 0.09 20.75 -2.00
CA LEU A 19 0.43 21.20 -3.36
C LEU A 19 0.77 22.70 -3.43
N GLY A 20 0.08 23.54 -2.64
CA GLY A 20 0.37 24.98 -2.57
C GLY A 20 1.78 25.32 -2.08
N ALA A 21 2.52 24.40 -1.46
CA ALA A 21 3.92 24.60 -1.12
C ALA A 21 4.83 24.72 -2.35
N TYR A 22 4.43 24.17 -3.51
CA TYR A 22 5.18 24.23 -4.77
C TYR A 22 4.76 25.38 -5.68
N ALA A 23 3.95 26.33 -5.18
CA ALA A 23 3.68 27.56 -5.92
C ALA A 23 4.93 28.44 -6.06
N ALA A 24 5.87 28.34 -5.11
CA ALA A 24 7.09 29.15 -5.04
C ALA A 24 8.39 28.32 -5.20
N HIS A 25 8.26 27.00 -5.39
CA HIS A 25 9.40 26.08 -5.42
C HIS A 25 9.17 25.02 -6.50
N GLU A 26 10.26 24.53 -7.09
CA GLU A 26 10.19 23.38 -8.01
C GLU A 26 9.66 22.14 -7.28
N VAL A 27 8.84 21.36 -7.99
CA VAL A 27 8.50 20.00 -7.56
C VAL A 27 9.76 19.14 -7.70
N PRO A 28 10.23 18.45 -6.64
CA PRO A 28 11.36 17.55 -6.73
C PRO A 28 11.08 16.39 -7.70
N VAL A 29 12.00 16.13 -8.61
CA VAL A 29 11.88 15.05 -9.61
C VAL A 29 13.01 14.05 -9.41
N ILE A 30 12.68 12.81 -9.06
CA ILE A 30 13.62 11.69 -9.01
C ILE A 30 13.67 11.02 -10.40
N THR A 31 14.86 10.82 -10.95
CA THR A 31 15.06 10.36 -12.33
C THR A 31 15.72 8.99 -12.42
N ARG A 32 16.49 8.59 -11.40
CA ARG A 32 17.22 7.32 -11.41
C ARG A 32 17.28 6.70 -10.01
N GLY A 33 17.37 5.38 -9.96
CA GLY A 33 17.64 4.64 -8.74
C GLY A 33 18.57 3.45 -9.00
N GLU A 34 19.51 3.22 -8.08
CA GLU A 34 20.47 2.11 -8.12
C GLU A 34 20.83 1.67 -6.70
N GLY A 35 20.57 0.40 -6.37
CA GLY A 35 20.82 -0.13 -5.03
C GLY A 35 19.99 0.63 -3.99
N CYS A 36 20.64 1.16 -2.95
CA CYS A 36 19.98 1.98 -1.93
C CYS A 36 20.00 3.50 -2.24
N TYR A 37 20.32 3.91 -3.47
CA TYR A 37 20.41 5.31 -3.84
C TYR A 37 19.40 5.71 -4.90
N VAL A 38 18.99 6.97 -4.85
CA VAL A 38 18.22 7.66 -5.90
C VAL A 38 18.91 8.95 -6.32
N GLU A 39 18.65 9.42 -7.52
CA GLU A 39 19.20 10.65 -8.10
C GLU A 39 18.06 11.55 -8.59
N ASP A 40 18.15 12.85 -8.31
CA ASP A 40 17.18 13.83 -8.83
C ASP A 40 17.55 14.36 -10.22
N ALA A 41 16.63 15.13 -10.82
CA ALA A 41 16.81 15.74 -12.13
C ALA A 41 17.98 16.73 -12.21
N HIS A 42 18.54 17.14 -11.06
CA HIS A 42 19.70 18.02 -10.95
C HIS A 42 21.01 17.23 -10.72
N GLY A 43 20.95 15.89 -10.78
CA GLY A 43 22.10 14.99 -10.61
C GLY A 43 22.51 14.79 -9.15
N LYS A 44 21.73 15.29 -8.18
CA LYS A 44 22.05 15.09 -6.77
C LYS A 44 21.62 13.70 -6.34
N ARG A 45 22.55 12.97 -5.74
CA ARG A 45 22.35 11.61 -5.25
C ARG A 45 21.96 11.60 -3.77
N TYR A 46 20.99 10.76 -3.43
CA TYR A 46 20.45 10.59 -2.09
C TYR A 46 20.53 9.13 -1.66
N LEU A 47 20.89 8.90 -0.40
CA LEU A 47 20.64 7.61 0.24
C LEU A 47 19.14 7.50 0.52
N ASP A 48 18.49 6.51 -0.06
CA ASP A 48 17.09 6.19 0.22
C ASP A 48 16.99 5.36 1.51
N GLY A 49 17.00 6.06 2.65
CA GLY A 49 16.91 5.46 3.97
C GLY A 49 15.53 4.90 4.34
N LEU A 50 14.53 5.02 3.45
CA LEU A 50 13.16 4.55 3.68
C LEU A 50 12.73 3.47 2.68
N SER A 51 13.59 3.08 1.74
CA SER A 51 13.24 2.18 0.63
C SER A 51 11.99 2.68 -0.11
N GLY A 52 12.00 3.97 -0.47
CA GLY A 52 10.87 4.73 -1.00
C GLY A 52 9.86 4.99 0.09
N LEU A 53 8.76 4.24 0.06
CA LEU A 53 7.77 4.22 1.13
C LEU A 53 7.69 2.81 1.72
N PHE A 54 8.83 2.31 2.20
CA PHE A 54 9.00 0.98 2.82
C PHE A 54 8.80 -0.21 1.85
N THR A 55 8.85 0.01 0.53
CA THR A 55 8.49 -1.00 -0.49
C THR A 55 9.66 -1.54 -1.29
N VAL A 56 10.76 -0.81 -1.42
CA VAL A 56 11.88 -1.18 -2.31
C VAL A 56 12.95 -1.98 -1.55
N GLN A 57 12.55 -3.12 -0.98
CA GLN A 57 13.38 -3.91 -0.06
C GLN A 57 14.64 -4.51 -0.70
N VAL A 58 14.60 -4.84 -1.99
CA VAL A 58 15.72 -5.44 -2.75
C VAL A 58 16.56 -4.41 -3.51
N GLY A 59 16.34 -3.11 -3.23
CA GLY A 59 17.02 -2.00 -3.89
C GLY A 59 16.44 -1.62 -5.26
N HIS A 60 16.82 -0.43 -5.73
CA HIS A 60 16.40 0.15 -7.01
C HIS A 60 17.20 -0.42 -8.18
N GLY A 61 16.61 -0.37 -9.39
CA GLY A 61 17.32 -0.68 -10.64
C GLY A 61 17.55 -2.18 -10.92
N ARG A 62 16.71 -3.08 -10.37
CA ARG A 62 16.85 -4.53 -10.56
C ARG A 62 16.45 -4.97 -11.97
N ALA A 63 17.43 -5.08 -12.87
CA ALA A 63 17.22 -5.51 -14.26
C ALA A 63 16.52 -6.88 -14.37
N GLU A 64 16.83 -7.81 -13.47
CA GLU A 64 16.19 -9.13 -13.36
C GLU A 64 14.65 -9.03 -13.20
N LEU A 65 14.16 -8.10 -12.38
CA LEU A 65 12.71 -7.91 -12.17
C LEU A 65 12.04 -7.28 -13.39
N ALA A 66 12.73 -6.34 -14.05
CA ALA A 66 12.23 -5.72 -15.27
C ALA A 66 12.10 -6.75 -16.41
N GLU A 67 13.08 -7.64 -16.54
CA GLU A 67 13.07 -8.71 -17.54
C GLU A 67 11.99 -9.75 -17.26
N ALA A 68 11.79 -10.15 -16.01
CA ALA A 68 10.69 -11.05 -15.62
C ALA A 68 9.31 -10.44 -15.95
N ALA A 69 9.13 -9.14 -15.70
CA ALA A 69 7.90 -8.43 -16.05
C ALA A 69 7.68 -8.35 -17.57
N ARG A 70 8.74 -8.05 -18.35
CA ARG A 70 8.70 -8.01 -19.82
C ARG A 70 8.27 -9.35 -20.40
N ALA A 71 8.94 -10.43 -20.01
CA ALA A 71 8.64 -11.78 -20.50
C ALA A 71 7.19 -12.21 -20.20
N GLN A 72 6.69 -11.91 -18.99
CA GLN A 72 5.30 -12.19 -18.64
C GLN A 72 4.32 -11.36 -19.47
N ALA A 73 4.60 -10.07 -19.68
CA ALA A 73 3.74 -9.18 -20.46
C ALA A 73 3.63 -9.61 -21.94
N GLU A 74 4.73 -10.10 -22.53
CA GLU A 74 4.74 -10.65 -23.90
C GLU A 74 3.96 -11.96 -24.02
N THR A 75 4.00 -12.79 -22.98
CA THR A 75 3.28 -14.07 -22.96
C THR A 75 1.78 -13.86 -22.70
N LEU A 76 1.45 -13.16 -21.61
CA LEU A 76 0.09 -12.83 -21.20
C LEU A 76 0.12 -11.66 -20.22
N ALA A 77 -0.13 -10.45 -20.72
CA ALA A 77 -0.17 -9.24 -19.89
C ALA A 77 -1.29 -9.25 -18.86
N TYR A 78 -2.47 -9.78 -19.19
CA TYR A 78 -3.60 -9.86 -18.27
C TYR A 78 -4.62 -10.91 -18.69
N PHE A 79 -5.05 -11.73 -17.72
CA PHE A 79 -6.31 -12.47 -17.74
C PHE A 79 -6.77 -12.65 -16.28
N PRO A 80 -8.07 -12.51 -15.95
CA PRO A 80 -8.50 -12.50 -14.55
C PRO A 80 -8.34 -13.87 -13.87
N VAL A 81 -8.03 -13.86 -12.57
CA VAL A 81 -8.16 -15.02 -11.68
C VAL A 81 -9.59 -15.12 -11.14
N TRP A 82 -10.56 -15.23 -12.05
CA TRP A 82 -11.99 -15.33 -11.74
C TRP A 82 -12.58 -16.54 -12.47
N SER A 83 -12.71 -17.66 -11.77
CA SER A 83 -13.05 -18.98 -12.34
C SER A 83 -12.02 -19.53 -13.33
N PHE A 84 -10.93 -18.78 -13.56
CA PHE A 84 -9.74 -19.16 -14.32
C PHE A 84 -8.51 -18.92 -13.45
N ALA A 85 -7.39 -19.50 -13.86
CA ALA A 85 -6.09 -19.28 -13.25
C ALA A 85 -5.02 -19.14 -14.34
N HIS A 86 -3.87 -18.58 -13.96
CA HIS A 86 -2.66 -18.58 -14.76
C HIS A 86 -1.48 -18.96 -13.87
N GLU A 87 -0.46 -19.55 -14.49
CA GLU A 87 0.69 -20.12 -13.77
C GLU A 87 1.35 -19.14 -12.79
N PRO A 88 1.65 -17.86 -13.14
CA PRO A 88 2.27 -16.94 -12.18
C PRO A 88 1.50 -16.75 -10.88
N ALA A 89 0.16 -16.65 -10.94
CA ALA A 89 -0.66 -16.47 -9.74
C ALA A 89 -0.66 -17.73 -8.88
N ALA A 90 -0.75 -18.92 -9.48
CA ALA A 90 -0.72 -20.19 -8.77
C ALA A 90 0.65 -20.43 -8.11
N THR A 91 1.73 -20.21 -8.85
CA THR A 91 3.12 -20.35 -8.36
C THR A 91 3.42 -19.37 -7.23
N LEU A 92 3.01 -18.09 -7.37
CA LEU A 92 3.20 -17.10 -6.31
C LEU A 92 2.38 -17.46 -5.06
N ALA A 93 1.13 -17.89 -5.22
CA ALA A 93 0.29 -18.29 -4.09
C ALA A 93 0.89 -19.47 -3.32
N HIS A 94 1.44 -20.46 -4.04
CA HIS A 94 2.14 -21.59 -3.43
C HIS A 94 3.36 -21.14 -2.62
N ARG A 95 4.27 -20.35 -3.23
CA ARG A 95 5.47 -19.85 -2.55
C ARG A 95 5.14 -19.03 -1.30
N LEU A 96 4.11 -18.17 -1.37
CA LEU A 96 3.67 -17.40 -0.22
C LEU A 96 3.13 -18.29 0.90
N ALA A 97 2.39 -19.36 0.57
CA ALA A 97 1.90 -20.31 1.55
C ALA A 97 3.04 -21.07 2.26
N GLU A 98 4.15 -21.37 1.57
CA GLU A 98 5.33 -22.00 2.20
C GLU A 98 6.03 -21.11 3.22
N TYR A 99 5.98 -19.78 3.04
CA TYR A 99 6.55 -18.81 3.98
C TYR A 99 5.57 -18.34 5.06
N ALA A 100 4.28 -18.62 4.91
CA ALA A 100 3.26 -18.15 5.83
C ALA A 100 3.34 -18.90 7.18
N PRO A 101 3.09 -18.23 8.31
CA PRO A 101 3.15 -18.87 9.62
C PRO A 101 1.93 -19.79 9.86
N GLY A 102 2.15 -20.83 10.66
CA GLY A 102 1.08 -21.70 11.15
C GLY A 102 0.39 -22.48 10.04
N ASP A 103 -0.93 -22.38 9.97
CA ASP A 103 -1.80 -23.12 9.05
C ASP A 103 -2.32 -22.27 7.86
N LEU A 104 -1.78 -21.06 7.68
CA LEU A 104 -2.18 -20.16 6.60
C LEU A 104 -1.74 -20.69 5.23
N ASN A 105 -2.69 -21.11 4.40
CA ASN A 105 -2.42 -21.82 3.14
C ASN A 105 -3.26 -21.34 1.93
N ARG A 106 -3.85 -20.15 2.02
CA ARG A 106 -4.64 -19.53 0.95
C ARG A 106 -4.27 -18.05 0.81
N VAL A 107 -4.15 -17.59 -0.43
CA VAL A 107 -3.75 -16.22 -0.76
C VAL A 107 -4.85 -15.56 -1.59
N PHE A 108 -5.23 -14.35 -1.21
CA PHE A 108 -6.12 -13.48 -1.98
C PHE A 108 -5.33 -12.23 -2.40
N PHE A 109 -5.07 -12.09 -3.70
CA PHE A 109 -4.26 -10.99 -4.23
C PHE A 109 -5.06 -9.69 -4.35
N THR A 110 -4.42 -8.57 -4.03
CA THR A 110 -4.97 -7.22 -4.18
C THR A 110 -3.87 -6.28 -4.67
N PRO A 111 -4.19 -5.16 -5.34
CA PRO A 111 -3.18 -4.26 -5.89
C PRO A 111 -2.60 -3.30 -4.84
N SER A 112 -3.19 -3.20 -3.65
CA SER A 112 -2.72 -2.31 -2.59
C SER A 112 -2.97 -2.86 -1.19
N GLY A 113 -2.22 -2.37 -0.21
CA GLY A 113 -2.45 -2.70 1.21
C GLY A 113 -3.83 -2.24 1.72
N GLY A 114 -4.38 -1.15 1.17
CA GLY A 114 -5.72 -0.69 1.51
C GLY A 114 -6.79 -1.68 1.06
N ASP A 115 -6.69 -2.18 -0.18
CA ASP A 115 -7.61 -3.20 -0.73
C ASP A 115 -7.50 -4.52 0.02
N ALA A 116 -6.30 -4.88 0.48
CA ALA A 116 -6.08 -6.03 1.36
C ALA A 116 -6.85 -5.86 2.68
N VAL A 117 -6.82 -4.67 3.28
CA VAL A 117 -7.56 -4.37 4.52
C VAL A 117 -9.07 -4.40 4.29
N GLU A 118 -9.59 -3.81 3.20
CA GLU A 118 -11.00 -3.91 2.83
C GLU A 118 -11.46 -5.37 2.67
N SER A 119 -10.65 -6.18 1.99
CA SER A 119 -10.92 -7.60 1.79
C SER A 119 -10.92 -8.36 3.12
N ALA A 120 -9.95 -8.09 4.01
CA ALA A 120 -9.89 -8.69 5.33
C ALA A 120 -11.13 -8.36 6.20
N ILE A 121 -11.59 -7.10 6.18
CA ILE A 121 -12.82 -6.68 6.87
C ILE A 121 -14.01 -7.48 6.34
N LYS A 122 -14.13 -7.62 5.01
CA LYS A 122 -15.22 -8.37 4.37
C LYS A 122 -15.19 -9.86 4.74
N PHE A 123 -14.02 -10.51 4.68
CA PHE A 123 -13.87 -11.91 5.05
C PHE A 123 -14.22 -12.16 6.52
N ALA A 124 -13.74 -11.32 7.44
CA ALA A 124 -14.06 -11.46 8.86
C ALA A 124 -15.57 -11.32 9.14
N ARG A 125 -16.24 -10.37 8.48
CA ARG A 125 -17.70 -10.19 8.61
C ARG A 125 -18.47 -11.35 8.00
N GLN A 126 -18.09 -11.81 6.80
CA GLN A 126 -18.72 -12.94 6.13
C GLN A 126 -18.59 -14.21 6.97
N TYR A 127 -17.42 -14.47 7.54
CA TYR A 127 -17.19 -15.59 8.46
C TYR A 127 -18.22 -15.58 9.60
N TRP A 128 -18.34 -14.49 10.35
CA TRP A 128 -19.28 -14.44 11.49
C TRP A 128 -20.74 -14.55 11.06
N LYS A 129 -21.09 -14.03 9.88
CA LYS A 129 -22.43 -14.22 9.31
C LYS A 129 -22.71 -15.70 9.04
N LEU A 130 -21.77 -16.43 8.44
CA LEU A 130 -21.87 -17.87 8.20
C LEU A 130 -21.87 -18.70 9.49
N ARG A 131 -21.27 -18.18 10.57
CA ARG A 131 -21.32 -18.78 11.91
C ARG A 131 -22.58 -18.46 12.71
N GLY A 132 -23.60 -17.84 12.10
CA GLY A 132 -24.86 -17.48 12.77
C GLY A 132 -24.74 -16.28 13.73
N GLN A 133 -23.67 -15.49 13.64
CA GLN A 133 -23.42 -14.30 14.46
C GLN A 133 -23.35 -13.03 13.59
N PRO A 134 -24.42 -12.67 12.87
CA PRO A 134 -24.38 -11.58 11.87
C PRO A 134 -24.05 -10.20 12.45
N MET A 135 -24.30 -9.99 13.75
CA MET A 135 -24.03 -8.72 14.43
C MET A 135 -22.57 -8.59 14.92
N LYS A 136 -21.71 -9.60 14.71
CA LYS A 136 -20.30 -9.54 15.10
C LYS A 136 -19.45 -8.87 14.00
N HIS A 137 -19.58 -7.55 13.90
CA HIS A 137 -19.05 -6.76 12.77
C HIS A 137 -18.06 -5.63 13.15
N LYS A 138 -17.87 -5.37 14.44
CA LYS A 138 -16.94 -4.33 14.93
C LYS A 138 -15.50 -4.77 14.72
N VAL A 139 -14.63 -3.82 14.37
CA VAL A 139 -13.20 -4.06 14.15
C VAL A 139 -12.40 -3.16 15.09
N MET A 140 -11.54 -3.77 15.89
CA MET A 140 -10.64 -3.05 16.80
C MET A 140 -9.31 -2.77 16.12
N SER A 141 -8.83 -1.54 16.27
CA SER A 141 -7.54 -1.06 15.75
C SER A 141 -6.91 -0.11 16.78
N ARG A 142 -5.68 0.33 16.58
CA ARG A 142 -4.95 1.13 17.57
C ARG A 142 -4.87 2.59 17.16
N TYR A 143 -4.79 3.49 18.14
CA TYR A 143 -4.33 4.86 17.88
C TYR A 143 -2.94 4.86 17.24
N LEU A 144 -2.64 5.79 16.33
CA LEU A 144 -1.39 5.87 15.57
C LEU A 144 -1.11 4.73 14.57
N ALA A 145 -1.94 3.69 14.49
CA ALA A 145 -1.78 2.67 13.45
C ALA A 145 -2.17 3.22 12.06
N TYR A 146 -1.52 2.73 11.01
CA TYR A 146 -1.87 3.03 9.63
C TYR A 146 -2.37 1.76 8.94
N HIS A 147 -3.56 1.82 8.36
CA HIS A 147 -4.18 0.68 7.66
C HIS A 147 -4.54 1.00 6.20
N GLY A 148 -4.28 2.23 5.73
CA GLY A 148 -4.63 2.70 4.40
C GLY A 148 -5.61 3.87 4.40
N THR A 149 -5.98 4.29 3.19
CA THR A 149 -6.79 5.50 2.93
C THR A 149 -8.10 5.24 2.20
N SER A 150 -8.43 4.00 1.83
CA SER A 150 -9.80 3.64 1.41
C SER A 150 -10.76 3.82 2.58
N MET A 151 -12.05 4.07 2.36
CA MET A 151 -12.97 4.47 3.44
C MET A 151 -13.04 3.48 4.62
N GLY A 152 -13.01 2.17 4.37
CA GLY A 152 -12.97 1.16 5.42
C GLY A 152 -11.60 1.09 6.10
N ALA A 153 -10.52 1.05 5.33
CA ALA A 153 -9.16 1.06 5.87
C ALA A 153 -8.85 2.33 6.69
N LEU A 154 -9.28 3.50 6.21
CA LEU A 154 -9.16 4.80 6.86
C LEU A 154 -9.93 4.85 8.17
N SER A 155 -11.10 4.17 8.23
CA SER A 155 -11.82 3.99 9.50
C SER A 155 -10.99 3.22 10.53
N LEU A 156 -10.11 2.31 10.09
CA LEU A 156 -9.19 1.55 10.95
C LEU A 156 -7.87 2.29 11.21
N THR A 157 -7.43 3.18 10.32
CA THR A 157 -6.31 4.09 10.58
C THR A 157 -6.57 4.89 11.87
N GLY A 158 -5.51 5.09 12.66
CA GLY A 158 -5.52 5.73 13.97
C GLY A 158 -4.79 7.06 14.03
N VAL A 159 -4.39 7.62 12.88
CA VAL A 159 -3.70 8.91 12.76
C VAL A 159 -4.73 10.03 12.55
N PRO A 160 -4.96 10.92 13.53
CA PRO A 160 -6.07 11.88 13.45
C PRO A 160 -6.02 12.82 12.24
N SER A 161 -4.85 13.35 11.91
CA SER A 161 -4.67 14.31 10.80
C SER A 161 -5.01 13.72 9.43
N ILE A 162 -4.84 12.41 9.25
CA ILE A 162 -5.16 11.71 7.99
C ILE A 162 -6.68 11.47 7.88
N LYS A 163 -7.36 11.28 9.02
CA LYS A 163 -8.79 10.94 9.08
C LYS A 163 -9.70 12.15 9.04
N ALA A 164 -9.36 13.18 9.82
CA ALA A 164 -10.25 14.30 10.13
C ALA A 164 -10.89 14.97 8.91
N PRO A 165 -10.18 15.16 7.77
CA PRO A 165 -10.78 15.76 6.58
C PRO A 165 -11.90 14.95 5.92
N PHE A 166 -12.02 13.66 6.23
CA PHE A 166 -12.94 12.72 5.60
C PHE A 166 -14.00 12.17 6.57
N GLU A 167 -14.04 12.67 7.80
CA GLU A 167 -15.05 12.25 8.77
C GLU A 167 -16.44 12.80 8.38
N PRO A 168 -17.53 12.03 8.62
CA PRO A 168 -17.59 10.73 9.30
C PRO A 168 -17.16 9.54 8.43
N LEU A 169 -16.49 8.56 9.05
CA LEU A 169 -16.00 7.34 8.38
C LEU A 169 -16.95 6.15 8.55
N VAL A 170 -16.59 5.02 7.92
CA VAL A 170 -17.37 3.76 8.00
C VAL A 170 -17.57 3.33 9.46
N PRO A 171 -18.83 3.04 9.90
CA PRO A 171 -19.12 2.70 11.28
C PRO A 171 -18.57 1.32 11.69
N GLY A 172 -18.35 1.15 12.99
CA GLY A 172 -17.92 -0.11 13.60
C GLY A 172 -16.42 -0.25 13.83
N ALA A 173 -15.62 0.75 13.45
CA ALA A 173 -14.22 0.84 13.86
C ALA A 173 -14.12 1.31 15.32
N VAL A 174 -13.41 0.56 16.15
CA VAL A 174 -13.12 0.87 17.55
C VAL A 174 -11.62 1.08 17.72
N LYS A 175 -11.23 2.06 18.53
CA LYS A 175 -9.82 2.36 18.82
C LYS A 175 -9.43 1.92 20.22
N VAL A 176 -8.26 1.33 20.33
CA VAL A 176 -7.59 1.03 21.61
C VAL A 176 -6.22 1.72 21.66
N GLN A 177 -5.65 1.81 22.86
CA GLN A 177 -4.34 2.42 23.06
C GLN A 177 -3.25 1.67 22.30
N THR A 178 -2.26 2.42 21.80
CA THR A 178 -1.07 1.80 21.18
C THR A 178 -0.10 1.35 22.26
N PRO A 179 0.51 0.15 22.12
CA PRO A 179 1.45 -0.39 23.10
C PRO A 179 2.81 0.31 22.98
N TYR A 180 2.87 1.59 23.33
CA TYR A 180 4.09 2.39 23.29
C TYR A 180 4.65 2.56 24.69
N ARG A 181 5.54 1.64 25.08
CA ARG A 181 6.05 1.54 26.46
C ARG A 181 6.71 2.82 26.98
N TYR A 182 7.35 3.60 26.11
CA TYR A 182 7.92 4.90 26.46
C TYR A 182 6.86 5.93 26.95
N ARG A 183 5.58 5.73 26.62
CA ARG A 183 4.44 6.55 27.05
C ARG A 183 3.58 5.86 28.10
N CYS A 184 3.99 4.71 28.63
CA CYS A 184 3.35 4.12 29.80
C CYS A 184 3.76 4.92 31.04
N ASN A 185 2.78 5.37 31.81
CA ASN A 185 2.98 5.78 33.20
C ASN A 185 2.85 4.55 34.11
#